data_AF-A0A6N4UXS2-F1
#
_entry.id   AF-A0A6N4UXS2-F1
#
_cell.length_a   1.000
_cell.length_b   1.000
_cell.length_c   1.000
_cell.angle_alpha   90.00
_cell.angle_beta   90.00
_cell.angle_gamma   90.00
#
_symmetry.space_group_name_H-M   'P 1'
#
loop_
_entity.id
_entity.type
_entity.pdbx_description
1 polymer ?
#
loop_
_entity_poly.entity_id
_entity_poly.type
_entity_poly.pdbx_seq_one_letter_code
_entity_poly.pdbx_strand_id
1 'polypeptide(L)'
;MHTTLWIITIIAAAAYAAGGSTMLLMSRERYRSIGTTQHWVDEFGAGHLKVIGTIKLVGAIGLVLPVATGIAPVLTPVAACGLALFMAGATTTRFRRSEWLYMAGDIVYLGVFAFLAWGWFTLPVS
;
A
#
# COMPACT_ATOMS: atom_id res chain seq x y z
N MET A 1 20.02 -6.50 8.53
CA MET A 1 18.61 -6.97 8.49
C MET A 1 17.67 -5.88 8.99
N HIS A 2 17.83 -5.40 10.23
CA HIS A 2 16.95 -4.37 10.80
C HIS A 2 16.96 -3.04 10.02
N THR A 3 18.14 -2.52 9.66
CA THR A 3 18.25 -1.32 8.81
C THR A 3 17.55 -1.48 7.46
N THR A 4 17.67 -2.65 6.83
CA THR A 4 17.01 -2.97 5.55
C THR A 4 15.49 -2.94 5.69
N LEU A 5 14.93 -3.55 6.75
CA LEU A 5 13.49 -3.53 7.02
C LEU A 5 12.98 -2.11 7.23
N TRP A 6 13.71 -1.29 7.98
CA TRP A 6 13.37 0.12 8.18
C TRP A 6 13.39 0.91 6.88
N ILE A 7 14.44 0.78 6.06
CA ILE A 7 14.54 1.48 4.78
C ILE A 7 13.34 1.14 3.90
N ILE A 8 13.04 -0.16 3.73
CA ILE A 8 11.93 -0.62 2.90
C ILE A 8 10.59 -0.16 3.50
N THR A 9 10.43 -0.22 4.82
CA THR A 9 9.24 0.25 5.54
C THR A 9 8.96 1.73 5.29
N ILE A 10 9.97 2.59 5.43
CA ILE A 10 9.81 4.03 5.22
C ILE A 10 9.52 4.35 3.76
N ILE A 11 10.20 3.70 2.80
CA ILE A 11 9.95 3.90 1.38
C ILE A 11 8.51 3.46 1.01
N ALA A 12 8.11 2.26 1.44
CA ALA A 12 6.77 1.73 1.17
C ALA A 12 5.68 2.60 1.82
N ALA A 13 5.88 3.02 3.08
CA ALA A 13 4.96 3.90 3.78
C ALA A 13 4.85 5.26 3.08
N ALA A 14 5.97 5.86 2.64
CA ALA A 14 5.95 7.13 1.91
C ALA A 14 5.19 7.02 0.59
N ALA A 15 5.43 5.94 -0.19
CA ALA A 15 4.73 5.70 -1.45
C ALA A 15 3.21 5.53 -1.24
N TYR A 16 2.80 4.79 -0.20
CA TYR A 16 1.39 4.58 0.12
C TYR A 16 0.74 5.81 0.73
N ALA A 17 1.47 6.58 1.53
CA ALA A 17 1.02 7.86 2.06
C ALA A 17 0.77 8.87 0.95
N ALA A 18 1.71 9.02 0.00
CA ALA A 18 1.55 9.90 -1.15
C ALA A 18 0.38 9.44 -2.04
N GLY A 19 0.33 8.15 -2.37
CA GLY A 19 -0.75 7.58 -3.17
C GLY A 19 -2.13 7.65 -2.50
N GLY A 20 -2.20 7.48 -1.17
CA GLY A 20 -3.46 7.61 -0.43
C GLY A 20 -3.91 9.07 -0.28
N SER A 21 -2.98 9.97 0.01
CA SER A 21 -3.26 11.41 0.13
C SER A 21 -3.76 12.00 -1.19
N THR A 22 -3.12 11.63 -2.31
CA THR A 22 -3.56 12.08 -3.64
C THR A 22 -5.00 11.65 -3.95
N MET A 23 -5.40 10.42 -3.59
CA MET A 23 -6.77 9.93 -3.76
C MET A 23 -7.80 10.64 -2.85
N LEU A 24 -7.37 11.11 -1.67
CA LEU A 24 -8.25 11.80 -0.72
C LEU A 24 -8.40 13.30 -1.04
N LEU A 25 -7.32 13.92 -1.55
CA LEU A 25 -7.26 15.37 -1.76
C LEU A 25 -7.68 15.78 -3.18
N MET A 26 -7.52 14.92 -4.18
CA MET A 26 -7.89 15.23 -5.56
C MET A 26 -9.32 14.81 -5.87
N SER A 27 -9.97 15.55 -6.77
CA SER A 27 -11.21 15.07 -7.38
C SER A 27 -10.93 13.83 -8.25
N ARG A 28 -11.97 13.04 -8.49
CA ARG A 28 -11.88 11.83 -9.32
C ARG A 28 -11.35 12.15 -10.71
N GLU A 29 -11.84 13.23 -11.32
CA GLU A 29 -11.46 13.68 -12.65
C GLU A 29 -9.98 14.09 -12.69
N ARG A 30 -9.53 14.81 -11.67
CA ARG A 30 -8.12 15.23 -11.54
C ARG A 30 -7.20 14.03 -11.31
N TYR A 31 -7.61 13.08 -10.49
CA TYR A 31 -6.83 11.86 -10.26
C TYR A 31 -6.72 11.02 -11.54
N ARG A 32 -7.83 10.89 -12.26
CA ARG A 32 -7.89 10.22 -13.57
C ARG A 32 -6.98 10.85 -14.62
N SER A 33 -6.74 12.15 -14.55
CA SER A 33 -5.88 12.89 -15.49
C SER A 33 -4.39 12.83 -15.15
N ILE A 34 -3.97 12.26 -14.02
CA ILE A 34 -2.55 12.18 -13.62
C ILE A 34 -1.75 11.29 -14.60
N GLY A 35 -2.38 10.30 -15.21
CA GLY A 35 -1.73 9.45 -16.19
C GLY A 35 -2.68 8.46 -16.84
N THR A 36 -2.26 7.94 -17.99
CA THR A 36 -3.00 6.93 -18.77
C THR A 36 -3.25 5.64 -17.98
N THR A 37 -2.42 5.36 -16.97
CA THR A 37 -2.51 4.18 -16.08
C THR A 37 -3.66 4.25 -15.07
N GLN A 38 -4.28 5.43 -14.90
CA GLN A 38 -5.36 5.67 -13.93
C GLN A 38 -6.77 5.42 -14.48
N HIS A 39 -6.90 4.77 -15.64
CA HIS A 39 -8.20 4.46 -16.26
C HIS A 39 -9.09 3.54 -15.44
N TRP A 40 -8.52 2.76 -14.51
CA TRP A 40 -9.30 1.93 -13.58
C TRP A 40 -10.33 2.75 -12.77
N VAL A 41 -10.07 4.05 -12.56
CA VAL A 41 -10.95 4.99 -11.85
C VAL A 41 -12.28 5.21 -12.58
N ASP A 42 -12.34 4.94 -13.89
CA ASP A 42 -13.55 5.12 -14.69
C ASP A 42 -14.68 4.20 -14.23
N GLU A 43 -14.35 3.08 -13.59
CA GLU A 43 -15.28 2.09 -13.05
C GLU A 43 -15.69 2.34 -11.58
N PHE A 44 -15.05 3.29 -10.91
CA PHE A 44 -15.27 3.57 -9.48
C PHE A 44 -15.76 4.99 -9.24
N GLY A 45 -16.75 5.14 -8.36
CA GLY A 45 -17.19 6.45 -7.88
C GLY A 45 -16.17 7.13 -6.95
N ALA A 46 -16.31 8.44 -6.74
CA ALA A 46 -15.40 9.21 -5.87
C ALA A 46 -15.32 8.66 -4.43
N GLY A 47 -16.41 8.11 -3.91
CA GLY A 47 -16.43 7.46 -2.58
C GLY A 47 -15.49 6.25 -2.49
N HIS A 48 -15.41 5.43 -3.54
CA HIS A 48 -14.50 4.28 -3.59
C HIS A 48 -13.04 4.72 -3.59
N LEU A 49 -12.70 5.79 -4.33
CA LEU A 49 -11.35 6.36 -4.31
C LEU A 49 -10.97 6.83 -2.91
N LYS A 50 -11.90 7.46 -2.18
CA LYS A 50 -11.66 7.85 -0.79
C LYS A 50 -11.41 6.65 0.11
N VAL A 51 -12.21 5.58 0.00
CA VAL A 51 -11.99 4.34 0.76
C VAL A 51 -10.61 3.75 0.48
N ILE A 52 -10.22 3.64 -0.79
CA ILE A 52 -8.89 3.17 -1.17
C ILE A 52 -7.80 4.06 -0.58
N GLY A 53 -7.95 5.38 -0.71
CA GLY A 53 -7.00 6.35 -0.17
C GLY A 53 -6.83 6.23 1.35
N THR A 54 -7.95 6.09 2.08
CA THR A 54 -7.95 5.86 3.53
C THR A 54 -7.25 4.55 3.90
N ILE A 55 -7.53 3.44 3.21
CA ILE A 55 -6.85 2.15 3.47
C ILE A 55 -5.34 2.30 3.28
N LYS A 56 -4.89 2.98 2.23
CA LYS A 56 -3.45 3.21 1.99
C LYS A 56 -2.82 4.06 3.09
N LEU A 57 -3.49 5.11 3.57
CA LEU A 57 -2.99 5.93 4.68
C LEU A 57 -2.93 5.15 6.00
N VAL A 58 -4.00 4.44 6.35
CA VAL A 58 -4.05 3.63 7.57
C VAL A 58 -2.96 2.57 7.54
N GLY A 59 -2.77 1.90 6.40
CA GLY A 59 -1.69 0.93 6.21
C GLY A 59 -0.30 1.56 6.34
N ALA A 60 -0.06 2.71 5.70
CA ALA A 60 1.23 3.42 5.80
C ALA A 60 1.55 3.85 7.24
N ILE A 61 0.56 4.38 7.97
CA ILE A 61 0.68 4.76 9.37
C ILE A 61 0.96 3.53 10.23
N GLY A 62 0.18 2.46 10.04
CA GLY A 62 0.35 1.20 10.76
C GLY A 62 1.67 0.51 10.48
N LEU A 63 2.27 0.71 9.29
CA LEU A 63 3.57 0.15 8.94
C LEU A 63 4.71 0.80 9.75
N VAL A 64 4.60 2.07 10.11
CA VAL A 64 5.71 2.85 10.71
C VAL A 64 5.49 3.10 12.20
N LEU A 65 4.34 3.65 12.61
CA LEU A 65 4.16 4.18 13.96
C LEU A 65 4.31 3.13 15.08
N PRO A 66 3.74 1.92 15.00
CA PRO A 66 3.81 0.97 16.11
C PRO A 66 5.25 0.57 16.45
N VAL A 67 6.04 0.24 15.44
CA VAL A 67 7.44 -0.12 15.62
C VAL A 67 8.35 1.07 15.92
N ALA A 68 8.03 2.28 15.42
CA ALA A 68 8.80 3.49 15.70
C ALA A 68 8.61 4.01 17.13
N THR A 69 7.40 3.85 17.67
CA THR A 69 7.04 4.32 19.01
C THR A 69 7.21 3.25 20.09
N GLY A 70 7.38 1.98 19.69
CA GLY A 70 7.38 0.83 20.60
C GLY A 70 5.99 0.46 21.14
N ILE A 71 4.92 1.11 20.69
CA ILE A 71 3.55 0.86 21.14
C ILE A 71 2.90 -0.19 20.24
N ALA A 72 2.61 -1.36 20.80
CA ALA A 72 2.07 -2.53 20.09
C ALA A 72 2.81 -2.83 18.75
N PRO A 73 4.14 -3.08 18.74
CA PRO A 73 4.92 -3.24 17.50
C PRO A 73 4.41 -4.34 16.56
N VAL A 74 3.68 -5.32 17.08
CA VAL A 74 3.00 -6.37 16.30
C VAL A 74 2.00 -5.80 15.26
N LEU A 75 1.53 -4.57 15.43
CA LEU A 75 0.64 -3.93 14.47
C LEU A 75 1.36 -3.58 13.15
N THR A 76 2.68 -3.40 13.16
CA THR A 76 3.47 -3.16 11.94
C THR A 76 3.41 -4.34 10.95
N PRO A 77 3.76 -5.58 11.34
CA PRO A 77 3.61 -6.72 10.43
C PRO A 77 2.15 -7.03 10.09
N VAL A 78 1.19 -6.74 10.99
CA VAL A 78 -0.25 -6.85 10.67
C VAL A 78 -0.68 -5.85 9.60
N ALA A 79 -0.21 -4.60 9.67
CA ALA A 79 -0.45 -3.59 8.64
C ALA A 79 0.17 -4.00 7.30
N ALA A 80 1.38 -4.59 7.33
CA ALA A 80 2.01 -5.16 6.14
C ALA A 80 1.15 -6.28 5.53
N CYS A 81 0.60 -7.21 6.33
CA CYS A 81 -0.36 -8.21 5.84
C CYS A 81 -1.60 -7.58 5.20
N GLY A 82 -2.18 -6.55 5.82
CA GLY A 82 -3.33 -5.83 5.27
C GLY A 82 -3.03 -5.17 3.92
N LEU A 83 -1.86 -4.55 3.78
CA LEU A 83 -1.42 -3.96 2.51
C LEU A 83 -1.07 -5.03 1.46
N ALA A 84 -0.54 -6.19 1.86
CA ALA A 84 -0.33 -7.33 0.97
C ALA A 84 -1.66 -7.87 0.41
N LEU A 85 -2.68 -8.01 1.27
CA LEU A 85 -4.03 -8.41 0.85
C LEU A 85 -4.67 -7.37 -0.07
N PHE A 86 -4.50 -6.07 0.23
CA PHE A 86 -4.92 -4.99 -0.65
C PHE A 86 -4.29 -5.12 -2.05
N MET A 87 -2.99 -5.42 -2.13
CA MET A 87 -2.29 -5.61 -3.40
C MET A 87 -2.63 -6.92 -4.10
N ALA A 88 -3.03 -7.96 -3.37
CA ALA A 88 -3.59 -9.16 -3.98
C ALA A 88 -4.91 -8.84 -4.70
N GLY A 89 -5.76 -7.99 -4.13
CA GLY A 89 -6.98 -7.49 -4.78
C GLY A 89 -6.68 -6.65 -6.03
N ALA A 90 -5.70 -5.77 -5.96
CA ALA A 90 -5.25 -4.97 -7.11
C ALA A 90 -4.70 -5.87 -8.24
N THR A 91 -3.79 -6.79 -7.90
CA THR A 91 -3.22 -7.80 -8.81
C THR A 91 -4.32 -8.61 -9.49
N THR A 92 -5.29 -9.11 -8.71
CA THR A 92 -6.42 -9.90 -9.25
C THR A 92 -7.27 -9.09 -10.23
N THR A 93 -7.47 -7.80 -9.94
CA THR A 93 -8.22 -6.90 -10.83
C THR A 93 -7.49 -6.69 -12.16
N ARG A 94 -6.18 -6.41 -12.13
CA ARG A 94 -5.35 -6.26 -13.34
C ARG A 94 -5.21 -7.55 -14.13
N PHE A 95 -5.11 -8.70 -13.44
CA PHE A 95 -5.09 -10.02 -14.06
C PHE A 95 -6.37 -10.25 -14.89
N ARG A 96 -7.54 -10.00 -14.30
CA ARG A 96 -8.84 -10.15 -14.99
C ARG A 96 -8.99 -9.24 -16.21
N ARG A 97 -8.26 -8.12 -16.26
CA ARG A 97 -8.26 -7.16 -17.37
C ARG A 97 -7.14 -7.39 -18.38
N SER A 98 -6.32 -8.43 -18.19
CA SER A 98 -5.13 -8.71 -19.03
C SER A 98 -4.13 -7.56 -19.10
N GLU A 99 -4.04 -6.78 -18.03
CA GLU A 99 -3.14 -5.63 -17.91
C GLU A 99 -1.78 -6.03 -17.32
N TRP A 100 -1.10 -6.95 -18.00
CA TRP A 100 0.08 -7.67 -17.49
C TRP A 100 1.22 -6.76 -17.02
N LEU A 101 1.47 -5.67 -17.76
CA LEU A 101 2.55 -4.74 -17.41
C LEU A 101 2.28 -3.97 -16.11
N TYR A 102 1.02 -3.56 -15.88
CA TYR A 102 0.64 -2.86 -14.65
C TYR A 102 0.53 -3.81 -13.46
N MET A 103 0.09 -5.05 -13.72
CA MET A 103 0.06 -6.12 -12.72
C MET A 103 1.44 -6.39 -12.12
N ALA A 104 2.52 -6.24 -12.90
CA ALA A 104 3.89 -6.42 -12.39
C ALA A 104 4.20 -5.46 -11.22
N GLY A 105 3.75 -4.20 -11.28
CA GLY A 105 3.90 -3.25 -10.19
C GLY A 105 3.13 -3.68 -8.94
N ASP A 106 1.92 -4.21 -9.12
CA ASP A 106 1.10 -4.70 -8.02
C ASP A 106 1.75 -5.91 -7.31
N ILE A 107 2.33 -6.82 -8.10
CA ILE A 107 3.06 -7.99 -7.61
C ILE A 107 4.32 -7.57 -6.83
N VAL A 108 5.07 -6.57 -7.33
CA VAL A 108 6.26 -6.05 -6.63
C VAL A 108 5.87 -5.53 -5.24
N TYR A 109 4.81 -4.70 -5.14
CA TYR A 109 4.36 -4.21 -3.84
C TYR A 109 3.81 -5.32 -2.95
N LEU A 110 3.09 -6.30 -3.51
CA LEU A 110 2.65 -7.48 -2.75
C LEU A 110 3.86 -8.20 -2.14
N GLY A 111 4.91 -8.44 -2.94
CA GLY A 111 6.15 -9.06 -2.47
C GLY A 111 6.86 -8.23 -1.40
N VAL A 112 6.92 -6.91 -1.57
CA VAL A 112 7.47 -5.99 -0.55
C VAL A 112 6.71 -6.11 0.77
N PHE A 113 5.38 -6.09 0.76
CA PHE A 113 4.60 -6.19 1.99
C PHE A 113 4.66 -7.59 2.62
N ALA A 114 4.71 -8.65 1.81
CA ALA A 114 4.94 -10.00 2.31
C ALA A 114 6.31 -10.11 3.00
N PHE A 115 7.35 -9.52 2.40
CA PHE A 115 8.69 -9.47 2.99
C PHE A 115 8.72 -8.66 4.29
N LEU A 116 8.06 -7.50 4.33
CA LEU A 116 7.95 -6.68 5.54
C LEU A 116 7.17 -7.39 6.65
N ALA A 117 6.06 -8.06 6.33
CA ALA A 117 5.30 -8.84 7.28
C ALA A 117 6.18 -9.94 7.91
N TRP A 118 6.83 -10.75 7.07
CA TRP A 118 7.75 -11.78 7.53
C TRP A 118 8.89 -11.20 8.38
N GLY A 119 9.54 -10.14 7.91
CA GLY A 119 10.66 -9.51 8.60
C GLY A 119 10.29 -8.95 9.96
N TRP A 120 9.16 -8.24 10.07
CA TRP A 120 8.73 -7.67 11.35
C TRP A 120 8.12 -8.68 12.32
N PHE A 121 7.54 -9.79 11.83
CA PHE A 121 7.14 -10.90 12.71
C PHE A 121 8.33 -11.68 13.28
N THR A 122 9.41 -11.80 12.52
CA THR A 122 10.58 -12.62 12.91
C THR A 122 11.68 -11.83 13.60
N LEU A 123 11.79 -10.53 13.34
CA LEU A 123 12.79 -9.62 13.91
C LEU A 123 12.11 -8.40 14.56
N PRO A 124 11.21 -8.59 15.55
CA PRO A 124 10.59 -7.47 16.24
C PRO A 124 11.65 -6.67 17.00
N VAL A 125 11.48 -5.35 17.05
CA VAL A 125 12.38 -4.45 17.78
C VAL A 125 12.15 -4.67 19.27
N SER A 126 13.06 -5.39 19.90
CA SER A 126 13.21 -5.47 21.36
C SER A 126 14.19 -4.42 21.84
#